data_AF-A0A0B6X7P5-F1
#
_entry.id   AF-A0A0B6X7P5-F1
#
_cell.length_a   1.000
_cell.length_b   1.000
_cell.length_c   1.000
_cell.angle_alpha   90.00
_cell.angle_beta   90.00
_cell.angle_gamma   90.00
#
_symmetry.space_group_name_H-M   'P 1'
#
loop_
_entity.id
_entity.type
_entity.pdbx_description
1 polymer ?
#
loop_
_entity_poly.entity_id
_entity_poly.type
_entity_poly.pdbx_seq_one_letter_code
_entity_poly.pdbx_strand_id
1 'polypeptide(L)'
;MFQRFKSRFTRDLSPSQEAPGLAPERVRGAGGYFRPQSAEVLLVTSERGQYLRQLWENSALPAGLYQQFYLDPLRQLCARVQHVPATQEGIWSYRGGFIDLTLQFTACAVRLAKGHMLPPGVAPATPPRPPPLAVQCR
;
A
#
# COMPACT_ATOMS: atom_id res chain seq x y z
N MET A 1 -3.05 8.78 19.59
CA MET A 1 -1.99 8.34 18.64
C MET A 1 -2.45 8.26 17.17
N PHE A 2 -3.76 8.07 16.88
CA PHE A 2 -4.32 8.03 15.51
C PHE A 2 -4.37 9.38 14.75
N GLN A 3 -4.28 10.54 15.43
CA GLN A 3 -4.39 11.84 14.75
C GLN A 3 -3.19 12.21 13.86
N ARG A 4 -1.97 11.70 14.17
CA ARG A 4 -0.80 11.84 13.27
C ARG A 4 -0.89 10.97 12.01
N PHE A 5 -1.76 9.96 12.01
CA PHE A 5 -1.97 9.08 10.87
C PHE A 5 -2.83 9.76 9.79
N LYS A 6 -3.93 10.43 10.18
CA LYS A 6 -4.78 11.18 9.23
C LYS A 6 -4.01 12.30 8.52
N SER A 7 -3.08 12.97 9.23
CA SER A 7 -2.21 14.01 8.66
C SER A 7 -1.38 13.54 7.46
N ARG A 8 -1.02 12.25 7.37
CA ARG A 8 -0.26 11.70 6.23
C ARG A 8 -1.13 11.53 4.98
N PHE A 9 -2.42 11.27 5.16
CA PHE A 9 -3.41 11.17 4.08
C PHE A 9 -3.99 12.53 3.69
N THR A 10 -3.66 13.59 4.44
CA THR A 10 -4.06 14.98 4.18
C THR A 10 -2.85 15.90 3.99
N ARG A 11 -1.63 15.38 3.85
CA ARG A 11 -0.44 16.22 3.69
C ARG A 11 -0.41 16.74 2.25
N ASP A 12 -0.31 18.05 2.10
CA ASP A 12 -0.14 18.80 0.85
C ASP A 12 0.76 18.04 -0.14
N LEU A 13 0.13 17.30 -1.05
CA LEU A 13 0.68 17.09 -2.37
C LEU A 13 0.40 18.41 -3.08
N SER A 14 1.45 19.23 -3.20
CA SER A 14 1.37 20.48 -3.96
C SER A 14 0.66 20.19 -5.29
N PRO A 15 -0.36 20.97 -5.68
CA PRO A 15 -0.96 20.80 -6.99
C PRO A 15 0.09 21.25 -8.00
N SER A 16 0.94 20.32 -8.45
CA SER A 16 1.62 20.46 -9.72
C SER A 16 0.50 20.49 -10.76
N GLN A 17 0.08 21.71 -11.06
CA GLN A 17 -0.76 22.01 -12.19
C GLN A 17 -0.14 21.37 -13.42
N GLU A 18 -0.94 20.59 -14.13
CA GLU A 18 -0.79 20.50 -15.56
C GLU A 18 -2.16 20.47 -16.23
N ALA A 19 -2.48 21.60 -16.86
CA ALA A 19 -3.43 21.70 -17.94
C ALA A 19 -2.76 22.54 -19.04
N PRO A 20 -3.07 22.36 -20.33
CA PRO A 20 -3.33 21.13 -21.06
C PRO A 20 -2.31 20.98 -22.21
N GLY A 21 -1.69 19.81 -22.37
CA GLY A 21 -0.75 19.59 -23.47
C GLY A 21 -0.57 18.11 -23.80
N LEU A 22 -1.32 17.65 -24.82
CA LEU A 22 -0.98 16.50 -25.65
C LEU A 22 -0.51 15.21 -24.93
N ALA A 23 -1.36 14.60 -24.10
CA ALA A 23 -1.24 13.17 -23.79
C ALA A 23 -1.98 12.36 -24.86
N PRO A 24 -1.39 11.29 -25.40
CA PRO A 24 -1.74 10.75 -26.71
C PRO A 24 -3.19 10.25 -26.70
N GLU A 25 -3.87 10.47 -27.81
CA GLU A 25 -5.18 9.98 -28.24
C GLU A 25 -5.46 8.48 -27.99
N ARG A 26 -4.51 7.72 -27.45
CA ARG A 26 -4.51 6.25 -27.32
C ARG A 26 -5.40 5.69 -26.20
N VAL A 27 -5.96 6.52 -25.32
CA VAL A 27 -6.74 6.05 -24.15
C VAL A 27 -8.25 6.25 -24.29
N ARG A 28 -8.70 7.06 -25.26
CA ARG A 28 -10.14 7.27 -25.51
C ARG A 28 -10.66 6.16 -26.42
N GLY A 29 -11.53 5.32 -25.87
CA GLY A 29 -12.27 4.30 -26.61
C GLY A 29 -13.49 4.89 -27.32
N ALA A 30 -14.24 4.04 -28.02
CA ALA A 30 -15.47 4.44 -28.67
C ALA A 30 -16.48 5.03 -27.65
N GLY A 31 -17.17 6.10 -28.04
CA GLY A 31 -18.24 6.69 -27.24
C GLY A 31 -17.81 7.51 -26.02
N GLY A 32 -16.53 7.92 -25.92
CA GLY A 32 -16.04 8.77 -24.82
C GLY A 32 -15.65 8.00 -23.55
N TYR A 33 -15.75 6.67 -23.57
CA TYR A 33 -15.24 5.81 -22.51
C TYR A 33 -13.72 5.62 -22.63
N PHE A 34 -13.09 5.19 -21.54
CA PHE A 34 -11.65 4.90 -21.53
C PHE A 34 -11.41 3.44 -21.85
N ARG A 35 -10.37 3.18 -22.65
CA ARG A 35 -9.92 1.81 -22.90
C ARG A 35 -9.27 1.25 -21.62
N PRO A 36 -9.64 0.04 -21.16
CA PRO A 36 -8.96 -0.60 -20.04
C PRO A 36 -7.47 -0.75 -20.30
N GLN A 37 -6.67 -0.47 -19.27
CA GLN A 37 -5.22 -0.59 -19.29
C GLN A 37 -4.77 -1.80 -18.46
N SER A 38 -3.59 -2.33 -18.79
CA SER A 38 -2.99 -3.40 -18.00
C SER A 38 -2.47 -2.86 -16.66
N ALA A 39 -2.33 -3.74 -15.67
CA ALA A 39 -1.83 -3.36 -14.35
C ALA A 39 -0.40 -2.80 -14.42
N GLU A 40 0.43 -3.31 -15.33
CA GLU A 40 1.80 -2.88 -15.54
C GLU A 40 1.84 -1.42 -16.00
N VAL A 41 0.97 -1.04 -16.94
CA VAL A 41 0.83 0.34 -17.41
C VAL A 41 0.33 1.24 -16.28
N LEU A 42 -0.63 0.76 -15.48
CA LEU A 42 -1.17 1.53 -14.36
C LEU A 42 -0.14 1.73 -13.23
N LEU A 43 0.82 0.83 -13.05
CA LEU A 43 1.80 0.90 -11.95
C LEU A 43 3.14 1.54 -12.33
N VAL A 44 3.35 1.88 -13.61
CA VAL A 44 4.66 2.33 -14.13
C VAL A 44 5.05 3.75 -13.69
N THR A 45 4.15 4.54 -13.11
CA THR A 45 4.45 5.93 -12.74
C THR A 45 5.51 6.01 -11.64
N SER A 46 6.35 7.05 -11.67
CA SER A 46 7.47 7.22 -10.74
C SER A 46 7.03 7.21 -9.27
N GLU A 47 5.89 7.86 -8.97
CA GLU A 47 5.30 7.92 -7.62
C GLU A 47 4.82 6.54 -7.14
N ARG A 48 4.10 5.79 -7.99
CA ARG A 48 3.63 4.44 -7.67
C ARG A 48 4.81 3.48 -7.46
N GLY A 49 5.85 3.61 -8.28
CA GLY A 49 7.11 2.89 -8.11
C GLY A 49 7.79 3.17 -6.77
N GLN A 50 7.69 4.40 -6.24
CA GLN A 50 8.22 4.73 -4.91
C GLN A 50 7.46 3.97 -3.80
N TYR A 51 6.13 3.92 -3.86
CA TYR A 51 5.35 3.16 -2.87
C TYR A 51 5.63 1.66 -2.94
N LEU A 52 5.80 1.10 -4.15
CA LEU A 52 6.15 -0.31 -4.32
C LEU A 52 7.54 -0.63 -3.74
N ARG A 53 8.52 0.26 -3.93
CA ARG A 53 9.84 0.13 -3.28
C ARG A 53 9.73 0.18 -1.76
N GLN A 54 9.01 1.15 -1.22
CA GLN A 54 8.79 1.24 0.23
C GLN A 54 8.09 -0.01 0.77
N LEU A 55 7.10 -0.54 0.05
CA LEU A 55 6.41 -1.76 0.43
C LEU A 55 7.36 -2.95 0.49
N TRP A 56 8.25 -3.09 -0.50
CA TRP A 56 9.28 -4.13 -0.54
C TRP A 56 10.28 -4.00 0.63
N GLU A 57 10.86 -2.82 0.82
CA GLU A 57 11.86 -2.54 1.86
C GLU A 57 11.32 -2.77 3.29
N ASN A 58 10.00 -2.61 3.47
CA ASN A 58 9.34 -2.81 4.76
C ASN A 58 8.73 -4.21 4.94
N SER A 59 8.71 -5.03 3.88
CA SER A 59 8.26 -6.41 3.96
C SER A 59 9.32 -7.30 4.62
N ALA A 60 8.89 -8.23 5.48
CA ALA A 60 9.73 -9.32 6.00
C ALA A 60 9.61 -10.60 5.14
N LEU A 61 8.83 -10.56 4.06
CA LEU A 61 8.57 -11.73 3.22
C LEU A 61 9.70 -11.98 2.22
N PRO A 62 10.06 -13.25 1.96
CA PRO A 62 10.86 -13.63 0.80
C PRO A 62 10.22 -13.17 -0.52
N ALA A 63 11.04 -13.01 -1.57
CA ALA A 63 10.60 -12.46 -2.86
C ALA A 63 9.36 -13.18 -3.45
N GLY A 64 9.31 -14.52 -3.38
CA GLY A 64 8.16 -15.30 -3.87
C GLY A 64 6.86 -15.00 -3.12
N LEU A 65 6.91 -14.91 -1.78
CA LEU A 65 5.74 -14.59 -0.97
C LEU A 65 5.34 -13.11 -1.10
N TYR A 66 6.31 -12.21 -1.26
CA TYR A 66 6.03 -10.81 -1.57
C TYR A 66 5.29 -10.67 -2.90
N GLN A 67 5.72 -11.40 -3.93
CA GLN A 67 5.04 -11.42 -5.23
C GLN A 67 3.59 -11.87 -5.07
N GLN A 68 3.37 -13.01 -4.41
CA GLN A 68 2.05 -13.63 -4.25
C GLN A 68 1.10 -12.83 -3.35
N PHE A 69 1.58 -12.24 -2.25
CA PHE A 69 0.73 -11.60 -1.25
C PHE A 69 0.64 -10.08 -1.36
N TYR A 70 1.57 -9.42 -2.04
CA TYR A 70 1.52 -7.97 -2.26
C TYR A 70 1.34 -7.62 -3.73
N LEU A 71 2.26 -8.03 -4.60
CA LEU A 71 2.27 -7.53 -5.98
C LEU A 71 1.11 -8.08 -6.82
N ASP A 72 0.81 -9.38 -6.76
CA ASP A 72 -0.28 -9.96 -7.56
C ASP A 72 -1.65 -9.40 -7.16
N PRO A 73 -2.01 -9.30 -5.86
CA PRO A 73 -3.24 -8.65 -5.45
C PRO A 73 -3.31 -7.17 -5.87
N LEU A 74 -2.21 -6.42 -5.76
CA LEU A 74 -2.17 -5.02 -6.19
C LEU A 74 -2.37 -4.88 -7.70
N ARG A 75 -1.76 -5.75 -8.51
CA ARG A 75 -1.97 -5.75 -9.97
C ARG A 75 -3.41 -6.07 -10.33
N GLN A 76 -3.99 -7.11 -9.72
CA GLN A 76 -5.39 -7.47 -9.93
C GLN A 76 -6.34 -6.35 -9.53
N LEU A 77 -6.06 -5.66 -8.40
CA LEU A 77 -6.82 -4.50 -7.98
C LEU A 77 -6.74 -3.39 -9.03
N CYS A 78 -5.54 -3.00 -9.46
CA CYS A 78 -5.31 -1.95 -10.45
C CYS A 78 -6.04 -2.25 -11.76
N ALA A 79 -5.97 -3.49 -12.26
CA ALA A 79 -6.66 -3.90 -13.47
C ALA A 79 -8.20 -3.78 -13.36
N ARG A 80 -8.76 -3.90 -12.16
CA ARG A 80 -10.21 -3.75 -11.93
C ARG A 80 -10.64 -2.30 -11.73
N VAL A 81 -9.88 -1.53 -10.95
CA VAL A 81 -10.25 -0.16 -10.58
C VAL A 81 -9.81 0.88 -11.62
N GLN A 82 -8.85 0.55 -12.49
CA GLN A 82 -8.39 1.42 -13.58
C GLN A 82 -8.06 2.83 -13.05
N HIS A 83 -8.81 3.86 -13.46
CA HIS A 83 -8.60 5.26 -13.09
C HIS A 83 -9.66 5.80 -12.13
N VAL A 84 -10.31 4.94 -11.36
CA VAL A 84 -11.35 5.35 -10.39
C VAL A 84 -10.77 6.35 -9.37
N PRO A 85 -11.46 7.50 -9.14
CA PRO A 85 -11.09 8.41 -8.06
C PRO A 85 -11.43 7.78 -6.71
N ALA A 86 -10.66 8.09 -5.66
CA ALA A 86 -10.92 7.51 -4.34
C ALA A 86 -12.10 8.18 -3.64
N THR A 87 -12.33 9.46 -3.95
CA THR A 87 -13.39 10.28 -3.39
C THR A 87 -14.06 11.11 -4.49
N GLN A 88 -15.27 11.60 -4.22
CA GLN A 88 -15.96 12.48 -5.16
C GLN A 88 -15.31 13.88 -5.22
N GLU A 89 -14.79 14.36 -4.09
CA GLU A 89 -14.18 15.68 -3.95
C GLU A 89 -12.89 15.59 -3.12
N GLY A 90 -12.07 16.66 -3.17
CA GLY A 90 -10.83 16.77 -2.40
C GLY A 90 -9.61 16.16 -3.10
N ILE A 91 -8.51 16.02 -2.35
CA ILE A 91 -7.19 15.69 -2.91
C ILE A 91 -7.07 14.27 -3.51
N TRP A 92 -8.06 13.40 -3.30
CA TRP A 92 -8.09 12.04 -3.84
C TRP A 92 -9.16 11.85 -4.94
N SER A 93 -9.78 12.94 -5.39
CA SER A 93 -10.83 12.93 -6.43
C SER A 93 -10.29 12.90 -7.87
N TYR A 94 -8.96 12.93 -8.03
CA TYR A 94 -8.32 12.86 -9.34
C TYR A 94 -8.31 11.43 -9.91
N ARG A 95 -8.06 11.33 -11.22
CA ARG A 95 -7.96 10.06 -11.94
C ARG A 95 -6.90 9.14 -11.35
N GLY A 96 -7.31 7.93 -10.97
CA GLY A 96 -6.40 6.95 -10.38
C GLY A 96 -6.06 7.22 -8.92
N GLY A 97 -6.67 8.24 -8.29
CA GLY A 97 -6.44 8.54 -6.87
C GLY A 97 -6.74 7.38 -5.94
N PHE A 98 -7.62 6.44 -6.33
CA PHE A 98 -7.85 5.21 -5.56
C PHE A 98 -6.64 4.28 -5.52
N ILE A 99 -5.91 4.14 -6.64
CA ILE A 99 -4.68 3.34 -6.70
C ILE A 99 -3.61 3.97 -5.81
N ASP A 100 -3.43 5.29 -5.94
CA ASP A 100 -2.39 6.02 -5.20
C ASP A 100 -2.65 6.01 -3.70
N LEU A 101 -3.91 6.23 -3.29
CA LEU A 101 -4.33 6.10 -1.90
C LEU A 101 -4.08 4.69 -1.36
N THR A 102 -4.42 3.66 -2.13
CA THR A 102 -4.22 2.26 -1.72
C THR A 102 -2.74 1.95 -1.54
N LEU A 103 -1.88 2.30 -2.49
CA LEU A 103 -0.45 2.07 -2.42
C LEU A 103 0.19 2.79 -1.23
N GLN A 104 -0.18 4.05 -1.01
CA GLN A 104 0.28 4.83 0.13
C GLN A 104 -0.15 4.20 1.46
N PHE A 105 -1.43 3.78 1.57
CA PHE A 105 -1.96 3.13 2.76
C PHE A 105 -1.24 1.81 3.05
N THR A 106 -1.11 0.94 2.06
CA THR A 106 -0.47 -0.37 2.22
C THR A 106 1.01 -0.24 2.59
N ALA A 107 1.77 0.63 1.91
CA ALA A 107 3.16 0.89 2.27
C ALA A 107 3.30 1.46 3.70
N CYS A 108 2.38 2.33 4.12
CA CYS A 108 2.35 2.86 5.48
C CYS A 108 2.05 1.77 6.52
N ALA A 109 1.04 0.93 6.27
CA ALA A 109 0.64 -0.15 7.17
C ALA A 109 1.78 -1.15 7.38
N VAL A 110 2.45 -1.58 6.31
CA VAL A 110 3.58 -2.51 6.39
C VAL A 110 4.77 -1.89 7.13
N ARG A 111 5.08 -0.62 6.87
CA ARG A 111 6.13 0.11 7.61
C ARG A 111 5.83 0.19 9.11
N LEU A 112 4.56 0.40 9.50
CA LEU A 112 4.16 0.39 10.91
C LEU A 112 4.30 -1.01 11.51
N ALA A 113 3.83 -2.04 10.81
CA ALA A 113 3.95 -3.43 11.25
C ALA A 113 5.40 -3.85 11.48
N LYS A 114 6.33 -3.44 10.60
CA LYS A 114 7.77 -3.66 10.78
C LYS A 114 8.30 -3.02 12.05
N GLY A 115 7.82 -1.84 12.44
CA GLY A 115 8.21 -1.17 13.68
C GLY A 115 7.71 -1.85 14.96
N HIS A 116 6.75 -2.77 14.85
CA HIS A 116 6.25 -3.59 15.97
C HIS A 116 6.90 -4.97 16.05
N MET A 117 7.82 -5.31 15.13
CA MET A 117 8.56 -6.57 15.21
C MET A 117 9.66 -6.46 16.28
N LEU A 118 9.78 -7.51 17.10
CA LEU A 118 10.90 -7.63 18.02
C LEU A 118 12.22 -7.65 17.22
N PRO A 119 13.29 -7.02 17.72
CA PRO A 119 14.58 -7.11 17.05
C PRO A 119 15.02 -8.58 16.97
N PRO A 120 15.65 -8.98 15.86
CA PRO A 120 16.09 -10.36 15.66
C PRO A 120 17.03 -10.76 16.81
N GLY A 121 16.65 -11.79 17.57
CA GLY A 121 17.42 -12.31 18.71
C GLY A 121 16.73 -12.19 20.08
N VAL A 122 15.59 -11.48 20.19
CA VAL A 122 14.80 -11.47 21.43
C VAL A 122 13.87 -12.68 21.42
N ALA A 123 14.08 -13.61 22.35
CA ALA A 123 13.17 -14.73 22.56
C ALA A 123 11.76 -14.18 22.88
N PRO A 124 10.69 -14.72 22.29
CA PRO A 124 9.33 -14.36 22.68
C PRO A 124 9.20 -14.63 24.18
N ALA A 125 8.66 -13.66 24.92
CA ALA A 125 8.64 -13.63 26.37
C ALA A 125 8.44 -15.03 26.96
N THR A 126 9.46 -15.52 27.66
CA THR A 126 9.48 -16.88 28.21
C THR A 126 8.25 -17.05 29.10
N PRO A 127 7.41 -18.08 28.88
CA PRO A 127 6.25 -18.31 29.74
C PRO A 127 6.73 -18.42 31.20
N PRO A 128 5.99 -17.86 32.17
CA PRO A 128 6.40 -17.88 33.56
C PRO A 128 6.63 -19.32 34.00
N ARG A 129 7.77 -19.55 34.65
CA ARG A 129 8.14 -20.85 35.21
C ARG A 129 6.98 -21.31 36.11
N PRO A 130 6.43 -22.53 35.91
CA PRO A 130 5.39 -23.03 36.80
C PRO A 130 5.95 -23.10 38.24
N PRO A 131 5.12 -22.79 39.26
CA PRO A 131 5.56 -22.92 40.65
C PRO A 131 5.99 -24.36 40.92
N PRO A 132 7.00 -24.58 41.78
CA PRO A 132 7.42 -25.93 42.13
C PRO A 132 6.22 -26.68 42.71
N LEU A 133 5.85 -27.80 42.08
CA LEU A 133 4.87 -28.73 42.62
C LEU A 133 5.43 -29.24 43.95
N ALA A 134 4.87 -28.77 45.06
CA ALA A 134 5.07 -29.40 46.35
C ALA A 134 4.53 -30.82 46.21
N VAL A 135 5.44 -31.79 46.09
CA VAL A 135 5.13 -33.21 46.18
C VAL A 135 4.65 -33.43 47.60
N GLN A 136 3.33 -33.40 47.78
CA GLN A 136 2.70 -33.80 49.03
C GLN A 136 2.75 -35.33 49.08
N CYS A 137 3.87 -35.85 49.56
CA CYS A 137 3.97 -37.23 50.01
C CYS A 137 3.11 -37.37 51.26
N ARG A 138 1.97 -38.05 51.10
CA ARG A 138 1.10 -38.72 52.08
C ARG A 138 0.78 -38.01 53.40
#